data_AF-A0A193LC14-F1
#
_entry.id   AF-A0A193LC14-F1
#
_cell.length_a   1.000
_cell.length_b   1.000
_cell.length_c   1.000
_cell.angle_alpha   90.00
_cell.angle_beta   90.00
_cell.angle_gamma   90.00
#
_symmetry.space_group_name_H-M   'P 1'
#
loop_
_entity.id
_entity.type
_entity.pdbx_description
1 polymer ?
#
loop_
_entity_poly.entity_id
_entity_poly.type
_entity_poly.pdbx_seq_one_letter_code
_entity_poly.pdbx_strand_id
1 'polypeptide(L)'
;MNHWAHKGRRHCDPWWENETLWHREWKGHFPAEWQEICLNDADTGERHIADVRAENGIVVEFQHSFMRREEMVAREAFYKNMVWVVDGTRLKTDKARFLKNGRHLNDIWRGLIFLTQFPEETFNKNWVGRSKPVFFDFAGLSENIPEGKGKLLWCLLPGAVSRGSIVLSIKQSDFVERVKAGDLMDFIGEVYRYGQSHNQLITQRAINREKEWLAMKYSRRKPGRLRRRRRL
;
A
#
# COMPACT_ATOMS: atom_id res chain seq x y z
N MET A 1 -18.75 -11.36 52.66
CA MET A 1 -17.87 -10.91 51.56
C MET A 1 -18.60 -11.15 50.26
N ASN A 2 -18.96 -10.07 49.56
CA ASN A 2 -19.70 -10.15 48.30
C ASN A 2 -18.71 -10.37 47.16
N HIS A 3 -18.63 -11.59 46.65
CA HIS A 3 -17.94 -11.86 45.40
C HIS A 3 -18.81 -11.38 44.24
N TRP A 4 -18.55 -10.17 43.76
CA TRP A 4 -18.99 -9.75 42.43
C TRP A 4 -18.14 -10.48 41.41
N ALA A 5 -18.75 -11.43 40.69
CA ALA A 5 -18.16 -11.98 39.49
C ALA A 5 -18.20 -10.90 38.41
N HIS A 6 -17.04 -10.33 38.06
CA HIS A 6 -16.91 -9.64 36.80
C HIS A 6 -17.26 -10.65 35.70
N LYS A 7 -18.40 -10.45 35.01
CA LYS A 7 -18.66 -11.07 33.71
C LYS A 7 -17.50 -10.66 32.80
N GLY A 8 -16.47 -11.49 32.72
CA GLY A 8 -15.40 -11.30 31.76
C GLY A 8 -16.04 -11.21 30.39
N ARG A 9 -15.83 -10.08 29.69
CA ARG A 9 -15.99 -10.06 28.24
C ARG A 9 -15.10 -11.18 27.74
N ARG A 10 -15.69 -12.33 27.37
CA ARG A 10 -14.98 -13.30 26.54
C ARG A 10 -14.62 -12.51 25.29
N HIS A 11 -13.33 -12.24 25.11
CA HIS A 11 -12.82 -11.65 23.87
C HIS A 11 -13.00 -12.72 22.80
N CYS A 12 -14.20 -12.81 22.25
CA CYS A 12 -14.60 -13.80 21.25
C CYS A 12 -14.10 -13.43 19.84
N ASP A 13 -13.18 -12.47 19.72
CA ASP A 13 -12.53 -12.15 18.46
C ASP A 13 -11.10 -12.72 18.49
N PRO A 14 -10.78 -13.70 17.63
CA PRO A 14 -9.42 -14.26 17.54
C PRO A 14 -8.38 -13.23 17.06
N TRP A 15 -8.80 -12.09 16.53
CA TRP A 15 -7.97 -11.02 15.99
C TRP A 15 -7.66 -9.88 16.97
N TRP A 16 -8.11 -10.01 18.22
CA TRP A 16 -7.92 -9.00 19.24
C TRP A 16 -6.45 -8.77 19.61
N GLU A 17 -5.97 -7.53 19.50
CA GLU A 17 -4.66 -7.08 19.98
C GLU A 17 -4.79 -6.06 21.12
N ASN A 18 -3.72 -5.89 21.91
CA ASN A 18 -3.67 -4.80 22.89
C ASN A 18 -3.52 -3.46 22.17
N GLU A 19 -4.46 -2.56 22.38
CA GLU A 19 -4.46 -1.22 21.79
C GLU A 19 -3.24 -0.40 22.26
N THR A 20 -2.48 0.14 21.30
CA THR A 20 -1.37 1.07 21.56
C THR A 20 -1.82 2.53 21.50
N LEU A 21 -1.00 3.46 22.01
CA LEU A 21 -1.29 4.91 21.86
C LEU A 21 -1.40 5.34 20.39
N TRP A 22 -0.54 4.78 19.52
CA TRP A 22 -0.59 5.03 18.07
C TRP A 22 -1.91 4.57 17.47
N HIS A 23 -2.36 3.37 17.86
CA HIS A 23 -3.65 2.81 17.41
C HIS A 23 -4.83 3.67 17.86
N ARG A 24 -4.79 4.14 19.11
CA ARG A 24 -5.81 5.04 19.67
C ARG A 24 -5.84 6.40 18.99
N GLU A 25 -4.67 7.02 18.73
CA GLU A 25 -4.59 8.30 18.00
C GLU A 25 -5.24 8.16 16.62
N TRP A 26 -4.90 7.07 15.92
CA TRP A 26 -5.48 6.77 14.60
C TRP A 26 -6.99 6.61 14.62
N LYS A 27 -7.53 5.81 15.55
CA LYS A 27 -8.99 5.67 15.72
C LYS A 27 -9.65 7.01 16.09
N GLY A 28 -8.99 7.81 16.91
CA GLY A 28 -9.45 9.14 17.33
C GLY A 28 -9.66 10.16 16.20
N HIS A 29 -9.15 9.91 14.99
CA HIS A 29 -9.45 10.74 13.82
C HIS A 29 -10.86 10.51 13.25
N PHE A 30 -11.56 9.45 13.67
CA PHE A 30 -12.86 9.02 13.15
C PHE A 30 -13.98 9.15 14.19
N PRO A 31 -15.26 9.27 13.77
CA PRO A 31 -16.40 9.29 14.68
C PRO A 31 -16.45 8.04 15.57
N ALA A 32 -16.92 8.18 16.82
CA ALA A 32 -16.93 7.08 17.78
C ALA A 32 -17.84 5.93 17.35
N GLU A 33 -18.93 6.26 16.65
CA GLU A 33 -19.88 5.33 16.06
C GLU A 33 -19.30 4.50 14.89
N TRP A 34 -18.10 4.83 14.41
CA TRP A 34 -17.41 4.07 13.37
C TRP A 34 -16.31 3.17 13.95
N GLN A 35 -15.98 3.31 15.23
CA GLN A 35 -14.85 2.62 15.85
C GLN A 35 -15.29 1.27 16.45
N GLU A 36 -14.41 0.27 16.37
CA GLU A 36 -14.60 -1.05 17.00
C GLU A 36 -15.93 -1.73 16.60
N ILE A 37 -16.24 -1.72 15.30
CA ILE A 37 -17.50 -2.21 14.76
C ILE A 37 -17.47 -3.71 14.60
N CYS A 38 -18.36 -4.36 15.34
CA CYS A 38 -18.54 -5.80 15.32
C CYS A 38 -19.23 -6.25 14.02
N LEU A 39 -18.59 -7.17 13.31
CA LEU A 39 -19.09 -7.83 12.11
C LEU A 39 -19.09 -9.36 12.33
N ASN A 40 -20.10 -10.02 11.81
CA ASN A 40 -20.22 -11.48 11.90
C ASN A 40 -19.90 -12.10 10.55
N ASP A 41 -19.14 -13.18 10.58
CA ASP A 41 -18.97 -14.07 9.45
C ASP A 41 -20.26 -14.88 9.24
N ALA A 42 -20.79 -14.81 8.02
CA ALA A 42 -22.07 -15.44 7.68
C ALA A 42 -21.95 -16.97 7.59
N ASP A 43 -20.76 -17.48 7.28
CA ASP A 43 -20.49 -18.90 7.06
C ASP A 43 -20.09 -19.60 8.36
N THR A 44 -19.24 -18.96 9.17
CA THR A 44 -18.71 -19.55 10.41
C THR A 44 -19.41 -19.07 11.68
N GLY A 45 -20.10 -17.93 11.62
CA GLY A 45 -20.66 -17.25 12.80
C GLY A 45 -19.60 -16.60 13.69
N GLU A 46 -18.33 -16.59 13.26
CA GLU A 46 -17.25 -15.92 13.98
C GLU A 46 -17.46 -14.40 13.99
N ARG A 47 -16.99 -13.77 15.07
CA ARG A 47 -17.22 -12.35 15.32
C ARG A 47 -15.91 -11.61 15.25
N HIS A 48 -15.80 -10.68 14.31
CA HIS A 48 -14.62 -9.86 14.08
C HIS A 48 -14.92 -8.39 14.33
N ILE A 49 -13.97 -7.69 14.93
CA ILE A 49 -14.11 -6.28 15.27
C ILE A 49 -13.25 -5.47 14.31
N ALA A 50 -13.91 -4.66 13.47
CA ALA A 50 -13.24 -3.71 12.61
C ALA A 50 -12.78 -2.50 13.41
N ASP A 51 -11.54 -2.07 13.24
CA ASP A 51 -11.00 -0.90 13.95
C ASP A 51 -11.80 0.37 13.63
N VAL A 52 -12.03 0.62 12.34
CA VAL A 52 -12.91 1.67 11.83
C VAL A 52 -13.72 1.12 10.66
N ARG A 53 -15.03 1.37 10.65
CA ARG A 53 -15.92 1.10 9.53
C ARG A 53 -16.77 2.34 9.22
N ALA A 54 -16.52 2.93 8.06
CA ALA A 54 -17.27 4.08 7.57
C ALA A 54 -18.68 3.68 7.08
N GLU A 55 -19.58 4.66 6.95
CA GLU A 55 -20.96 4.45 6.51
C GLU A 55 -21.07 3.82 5.11
N ASN A 56 -20.15 4.18 4.21
CA ASN A 56 -20.05 3.59 2.88
C ASN A 56 -19.47 2.16 2.88
N GLY A 57 -19.20 1.59 4.06
CA GLY A 57 -18.73 0.24 4.25
C GLY A 57 -17.22 0.04 4.05
N ILE A 58 -16.43 1.10 3.88
CA ILE A 58 -14.95 0.98 3.91
C ILE A 58 -14.52 0.63 5.33
N VAL A 59 -13.72 -0.43 5.45
CA VAL A 59 -13.03 -0.80 6.69
C VAL A 59 -11.58 -0.29 6.66
N VAL A 60 -11.15 0.32 7.76
CA VAL A 60 -9.74 0.71 7.97
C VAL A 60 -9.23 -0.09 9.16
N GLU A 61 -8.23 -0.95 8.92
CA GLU A 61 -7.57 -1.72 9.97
C GLU A 61 -6.19 -1.12 10.26
N PHE A 62 -5.90 -0.89 11.54
CA PHE A 62 -4.62 -0.37 12.00
C PHE A 62 -3.75 -1.51 12.52
N GLN A 63 -2.58 -1.69 11.90
CA GLN A 63 -1.65 -2.71 12.34
C GLN A 63 -0.39 -2.10 12.95
N HIS A 64 -0.26 -2.26 14.26
CA HIS A 64 1.00 -2.02 14.96
C HIS A 64 1.79 -3.32 15.09
N SER A 65 1.18 -4.43 15.52
CA SER A 65 1.92 -5.65 15.86
C SER A 65 2.40 -6.49 14.66
N PHE A 66 3.15 -7.56 14.96
CA PHE A 66 3.42 -8.55 13.93
C PHE A 66 2.16 -9.37 13.68
N MET A 67 1.69 -9.36 12.45
CA MET A 67 0.59 -10.19 11.99
C MET A 67 1.11 -11.27 11.04
N ARG A 68 0.57 -12.48 11.17
CA ARG A 68 0.88 -13.59 10.27
C ARG A 68 0.23 -13.36 8.91
N ARG A 69 0.84 -13.89 7.85
CA ARG A 69 0.34 -13.68 6.48
C ARG A 69 -1.03 -14.32 6.27
N GLU A 70 -1.27 -15.46 6.91
CA GLU A 70 -2.53 -16.19 6.86
C GLU A 70 -3.67 -15.36 7.48
N GLU A 71 -3.37 -14.67 8.59
CA GLU A 71 -4.32 -13.77 9.25
C GLU A 71 -4.62 -12.54 8.40
N MET A 72 -3.60 -11.93 7.76
CA MET A 72 -3.82 -10.84 6.80
C MET A 72 -4.75 -11.28 5.67
N VAL A 73 -4.51 -12.46 5.09
CA VAL A 73 -5.35 -13.00 4.00
C VAL A 73 -6.78 -13.25 4.48
N ALA A 74 -6.96 -13.81 5.67
CA ALA A 74 -8.28 -14.03 6.27
C ALA A 74 -9.04 -12.71 6.46
N ARG A 75 -8.41 -11.70 7.06
CA ARG A 75 -9.00 -10.36 7.23
C ARG A 75 -9.34 -9.69 5.90
N GLU A 76 -8.44 -9.75 4.91
CA GLU A 76 -8.67 -9.19 3.57
C GLU A 76 -9.84 -9.87 2.84
N ALA A 77 -10.00 -11.18 3.01
CA ALA A 77 -11.11 -11.96 2.44
C ALA A 77 -12.44 -11.70 3.15
N PHE A 78 -12.40 -11.52 4.48
CA PHE A 78 -13.56 -11.23 5.30
C PHE A 78 -14.12 -9.83 5.01
N TYR A 79 -13.31 -8.78 5.19
CA TYR A 79 -13.79 -7.40 5.06
C TYR A 79 -14.00 -6.96 3.62
N LYS A 80 -13.19 -7.46 2.68
CA LYS A 80 -13.25 -7.19 1.23
C LYS A 80 -13.02 -5.72 0.85
N ASN A 81 -13.88 -4.80 1.29
CA ASN A 81 -13.74 -3.36 1.08
C ASN A 81 -12.94 -2.74 2.23
N MET A 82 -11.63 -2.95 2.22
CA MET A 82 -10.77 -2.48 3.30
C MET A 82 -9.44 -1.91 2.83
N VAL A 83 -8.82 -1.12 3.70
CA VAL A 83 -7.44 -0.65 3.60
C VAL A 83 -6.70 -0.94 4.91
N TRP A 84 -5.39 -1.13 4.81
CA TRP A 84 -4.49 -1.24 5.96
C TRP A 84 -3.79 0.08 6.23
N VAL A 85 -3.67 0.45 7.51
CA VAL A 85 -2.75 1.49 7.96
C VAL A 85 -1.76 0.84 8.92
N VAL A 86 -0.47 0.91 8.61
CA VAL A 86 0.60 0.16 9.29
C VAL A 86 1.55 1.12 9.97
N ASP A 87 1.87 0.85 11.23
CA ASP A 87 2.89 1.60 11.96
C ASP A 87 4.29 1.28 11.43
N GLY A 88 4.82 2.17 10.60
CA GLY A 88 6.18 2.09 10.05
C GLY A 88 7.27 2.47 11.05
N THR A 89 6.91 2.86 12.28
CA THR A 89 7.85 3.23 13.35
C THR A 89 8.10 2.11 14.35
N ARG A 90 7.28 1.05 14.37
CA ARG A 90 7.45 -0.11 15.26
C ARG A 90 8.85 -0.70 15.21
N LEU A 91 9.33 -1.04 14.00
CA LEU A 91 10.66 -1.59 13.82
C LEU A 91 11.63 -0.46 13.50
N LYS A 92 12.68 -0.29 14.33
CA LYS A 92 13.71 0.76 14.14
C LYS A 92 14.30 0.77 12.72
N THR A 93 14.37 -0.39 12.09
CA THR A 93 14.93 -0.56 10.74
C THR A 93 13.95 -0.24 9.62
N ASP A 94 12.64 -0.22 9.85
CA ASP A 94 11.64 -0.03 8.79
C ASP A 94 11.66 1.40 8.26
N LYS A 95 11.59 2.41 9.14
CA LYS A 95 11.75 3.82 8.76
C LYS A 95 13.11 4.10 8.13
N ALA A 96 14.19 3.57 8.70
CA ALA A 96 15.53 3.77 8.16
C ALA A 96 15.69 3.14 6.77
N ARG A 97 15.13 1.93 6.55
CA ARG A 97 15.09 1.26 5.26
C ARG A 97 14.32 2.08 4.24
N PHE A 98 13.12 2.55 4.60
CA PHE A 98 12.30 3.40 3.74
C PHE A 98 13.05 4.66 3.30
N LEU A 99 13.63 5.40 4.24
CA LEU A 99 14.38 6.63 3.93
C LEU A 99 15.61 6.36 3.05
N LYS A 100 16.38 5.30 3.35
CA LYS A 100 17.57 4.92 2.57
C LYS A 100 17.22 4.52 1.14
N ASN A 101 16.12 3.78 0.98
CA ASN A 101 15.70 3.20 -0.29
C ASN A 101 14.65 4.03 -1.02
N GLY A 102 14.27 5.20 -0.50
CA GLY A 102 13.38 6.16 -1.15
C GLY A 102 13.84 6.60 -2.54
N ARG A 103 15.15 6.51 -2.84
CA ARG A 103 15.71 6.70 -4.19
C ARG A 103 15.15 5.74 -5.26
N HIS A 104 14.55 4.63 -4.85
CA HIS A 104 13.91 3.66 -5.75
C HIS A 104 12.46 4.05 -6.08
N LEU A 105 11.90 5.07 -5.43
CA LEU A 105 10.59 5.64 -5.73
C LEU A 105 10.75 6.68 -6.85
N ASN A 106 10.40 6.30 -8.07
CA ASN A 106 10.41 7.20 -9.21
C ASN A 106 9.11 8.00 -9.24
N ASP A 107 9.19 9.32 -9.04
CA ASP A 107 8.04 10.21 -9.15
C ASP A 107 7.53 10.24 -10.60
N ILE A 108 6.28 9.87 -10.78
CA ILE A 108 5.59 9.89 -12.08
C ILE A 108 4.45 10.92 -12.13
N TRP A 109 4.16 11.57 -11.00
CA TRP A 109 3.16 12.62 -10.89
C TRP A 109 3.34 13.49 -9.64
N ARG A 110 4.18 14.52 -9.77
CA ARG A 110 4.25 15.70 -8.87
C ARG A 110 4.31 15.35 -7.37
N GLY A 111 5.02 14.29 -7.00
CA GLY A 111 5.16 13.84 -5.62
C GLY A 111 3.95 13.13 -5.03
N LEU A 112 2.91 12.87 -5.82
CA LEU A 112 1.70 12.13 -5.42
C LEU A 112 1.82 10.64 -5.79
N ILE A 113 2.32 10.34 -6.99
CA ILE A 113 2.35 8.96 -7.53
C ILE A 113 3.77 8.58 -7.90
N PHE A 114 4.20 7.42 -7.42
CA PHE A 114 5.52 6.87 -7.66
C PHE A 114 5.46 5.46 -8.23
N LEU A 115 6.51 5.08 -8.95
CA LEU A 115 6.76 3.70 -9.36
C LEU A 115 8.06 3.19 -8.73
N THR A 116 8.02 2.00 -8.15
CA THR A 116 9.22 1.31 -7.66
C THR A 116 9.31 -0.10 -8.23
N GLN A 117 10.50 -0.49 -8.67
CA GLN A 117 10.82 -1.86 -9.08
C GLN A 117 11.23 -2.74 -7.90
N PHE A 118 11.48 -2.13 -6.74
CA PHE A 118 12.06 -2.78 -5.57
C PHE A 118 11.21 -2.50 -4.32
N PRO A 119 9.91 -2.88 -4.32
CA PRO A 119 9.04 -2.65 -3.18
C PRO A 119 9.54 -3.38 -1.92
N GLU A 120 10.12 -4.57 -2.07
CA GLU A 120 10.66 -5.36 -0.95
C GLU A 120 11.92 -4.75 -0.32
N GLU A 121 12.68 -3.95 -1.09
CA GLU A 121 13.81 -3.21 -0.54
C GLU A 121 13.34 -1.95 0.19
N THR A 122 12.19 -1.39 -0.18
CA THR A 122 11.70 -0.11 0.34
C THR A 122 10.76 -0.29 1.54
N PHE A 123 9.86 -1.27 1.46
CA PHE A 123 8.80 -1.53 2.43
C PHE A 123 9.07 -2.83 3.20
N ASN A 124 8.27 -3.09 4.22
CA ASN A 124 8.34 -4.36 4.93
C ASN A 124 7.74 -5.47 4.05
N LYS A 125 8.54 -6.51 3.77
CA LYS A 125 8.18 -7.62 2.85
C LYS A 125 6.90 -8.36 3.22
N ASN A 126 6.44 -8.30 4.46
CA ASN A 126 5.16 -8.94 4.84
C ASN A 126 3.96 -8.28 4.19
N TRP A 127 4.07 -6.98 3.89
CA TRP A 127 3.02 -6.15 3.32
C TRP A 127 3.15 -5.98 1.80
N VAL A 128 4.25 -6.43 1.21
CA VAL A 128 4.42 -6.41 -0.25
C VAL A 128 3.53 -7.48 -0.89
N GLY A 129 2.84 -7.09 -1.96
CA GLY A 129 1.96 -8.00 -2.71
C GLY A 129 0.68 -8.37 -1.98
N ARG A 130 0.21 -7.56 -1.02
CA ARG A 130 -1.13 -7.70 -0.43
C ARG A 130 -2.23 -7.36 -1.44
N SER A 131 -3.43 -7.90 -1.22
CA SER A 131 -4.56 -7.72 -2.13
C SER A 131 -5.32 -6.41 -1.90
N LYS A 132 -5.07 -5.75 -0.77
CA LYS A 132 -5.67 -4.47 -0.37
C LYS A 132 -4.60 -3.37 -0.28
N PRO A 133 -4.98 -2.08 -0.42
CA PRO A 133 -4.05 -0.96 -0.23
C PRO A 133 -3.43 -0.96 1.17
N VAL A 134 -2.11 -0.71 1.24
CA VAL A 134 -1.38 -0.67 2.52
C VAL A 134 -0.70 0.68 2.69
N PHE A 135 -1.21 1.50 3.61
CA PHE A 135 -0.67 2.79 3.99
C PHE A 135 0.36 2.63 5.11
N PHE A 136 1.60 3.05 4.88
CA PHE A 136 2.64 3.06 5.90
C PHE A 136 2.74 4.45 6.54
N ASP A 137 2.60 4.50 7.86
CA ASP A 137 2.86 5.68 8.67
C ASP A 137 4.28 5.63 9.24
N PHE A 138 5.21 6.36 8.62
CA PHE A 138 6.59 6.50 9.13
C PHE A 138 6.77 7.71 10.06
N ALA A 139 5.72 8.52 10.27
CA ALA A 139 5.73 9.64 11.20
C ALA A 139 5.38 9.16 12.61
N GLY A 140 4.44 8.23 12.74
CA GLY A 140 3.96 7.70 14.01
C GLY A 140 3.42 8.81 14.92
N LEU A 141 3.74 8.72 16.21
CA LEU A 141 3.40 9.72 17.23
C LEU A 141 4.27 11.00 17.14
N SER A 142 5.11 11.16 16.12
CA SER A 142 6.02 12.31 16.06
C SER A 142 5.26 13.61 15.82
N GLU A 143 5.44 14.58 16.72
CA GLU A 143 4.94 15.95 16.59
C GLU A 143 5.89 16.86 15.82
N ASN A 144 7.12 16.39 15.53
CA ASN A 144 8.17 17.14 14.84
C ASN A 144 7.98 17.13 13.32
N ILE A 145 6.79 17.53 12.86
CA ILE A 145 6.48 17.69 11.45
C ILE A 145 6.76 19.14 11.06
N PRO A 146 7.61 19.40 10.04
CA PRO A 146 7.84 20.76 9.57
C PRO A 146 6.52 21.46 9.22
N GLU A 147 6.42 22.71 9.64
CA GLU A 147 5.24 23.54 9.42
C GLU A 147 4.81 23.52 7.94
N GLY A 148 3.52 23.31 7.69
CA GLY A 148 2.95 23.21 6.34
C GLY A 148 3.14 21.89 5.60
N LYS A 149 3.95 20.93 6.09
CA LYS A 149 4.17 19.64 5.39
C LYS A 149 3.17 18.54 5.75
N GLY A 150 2.66 18.50 6.99
CA GLY A 150 1.75 17.46 7.48
C GLY A 150 2.38 16.07 7.57
N LYS A 151 1.76 15.14 8.33
CA LYS A 151 2.19 13.73 8.36
C LYS A 151 1.85 13.09 7.01
N LEU A 152 2.81 12.42 6.37
CA LEU A 152 2.61 11.72 5.10
C LEU A 152 2.45 10.21 5.33
N LEU A 153 1.50 9.63 4.62
CA LEU A 153 1.36 8.20 4.43
C LEU A 153 1.90 7.79 3.07
N TRP A 154 2.47 6.60 3.02
CA TRP A 154 2.95 5.98 1.78
C TRP A 154 2.14 4.73 1.53
N CYS A 155 1.29 4.74 0.52
CA CYS A 155 0.41 3.65 0.20
C CYS A 155 1.00 2.77 -0.90
N LEU A 156 1.28 1.51 -0.59
CA LEU A 156 1.56 0.50 -1.60
C LEU A 156 0.23 -0.02 -2.16
N LEU A 157 -0.03 0.25 -3.44
CA LEU A 157 -1.27 -0.19 -4.08
C LEU A 157 -1.23 -1.68 -4.45
N PRO A 158 -2.38 -2.38 -4.39
CA PRO A 158 -2.44 -3.79 -4.73
C PRO A 158 -2.22 -4.02 -6.22
N GLY A 159 -1.66 -5.19 -6.54
CA GLY A 159 -1.37 -5.61 -7.91
C GLY A 159 0.01 -5.11 -8.40
N ALA A 160 0.76 -6.03 -9.01
CA ALA A 160 2.00 -5.69 -9.68
C ALA A 160 1.70 -5.08 -11.05
N VAL A 161 2.49 -4.08 -11.43
CA VAL A 161 2.61 -3.61 -12.81
C VAL A 161 3.81 -4.29 -13.47
N SER A 162 3.84 -4.34 -14.80
CA SER A 162 4.92 -5.02 -15.55
C SER A 162 6.33 -4.54 -15.21
N ARG A 163 6.48 -3.33 -14.64
CA ARG A 163 7.76 -2.81 -14.16
C ARG A 163 7.75 -2.45 -12.67
N GLY A 164 6.97 -3.11 -11.82
CA GLY A 164 7.07 -2.95 -10.36
C GLY A 164 5.73 -2.73 -9.63
N SER A 165 5.70 -1.76 -8.72
CA SER A 165 4.52 -1.40 -7.92
C SER A 165 4.25 0.09 -7.94
N ILE A 166 2.97 0.46 -7.83
CA ILE A 166 2.51 1.85 -7.71
C ILE A 166 2.48 2.22 -6.23
N VAL A 167 3.04 3.38 -5.90
CA VAL A 167 3.02 3.94 -4.55
C VAL A 167 2.35 5.31 -4.60
N LEU A 168 1.38 5.54 -3.72
CA LEU A 168 0.72 6.82 -3.50
C LEU A 168 1.34 7.49 -2.27
N SER A 169 1.69 8.77 -2.35
CA SER A 169 1.95 9.60 -1.17
C SER A 169 0.73 10.48 -0.90
N ILE A 170 0.23 10.48 0.32
CA ILE A 170 -0.95 11.28 0.72
C ILE A 170 -0.73 11.82 2.13
N LYS A 171 -1.24 13.02 2.44
CA LYS A 171 -1.25 13.50 3.82
C LYS A 171 -2.23 12.67 4.65
N GLN A 172 -1.90 12.47 5.93
CA GLN A 172 -2.80 11.81 6.88
C GLN A 172 -4.15 12.52 6.96
N SER A 173 -4.14 13.87 6.97
CA SER A 173 -5.37 14.67 6.94
C SER A 173 -6.25 14.31 5.75
N ASP A 174 -5.67 14.28 4.56
CA ASP A 174 -6.40 14.04 3.31
C ASP A 174 -6.89 12.58 3.27
N PHE A 175 -6.13 11.62 3.80
CA PHE A 175 -6.60 10.24 3.96
C PHE A 175 -7.84 10.18 4.85
N VAL A 176 -7.80 10.82 6.02
CA VAL A 176 -8.93 10.85 6.97
C VAL A 176 -10.14 11.53 6.36
N GLU A 177 -9.96 12.68 5.72
CA GLU A 177 -11.03 13.42 5.04
C GLU A 177 -11.67 12.59 3.93
N ARG A 178 -10.89 11.86 3.14
CA ARG A 178 -11.41 10.99 2.07
C ARG A 178 -12.18 9.78 2.58
N VAL A 179 -11.74 9.19 3.69
CA VAL A 179 -12.52 8.13 4.36
C VAL A 179 -13.86 8.69 4.85
N LYS A 180 -13.85 9.88 5.46
CA LYS A 180 -15.08 10.55 5.93
C LYS A 180 -16.02 10.94 4.78
N ALA A 181 -15.46 11.43 3.68
CA ALA A 181 -16.21 11.78 2.47
C ALA A 181 -16.69 10.54 1.68
N GLY A 182 -16.12 9.37 1.97
CA GLY A 182 -16.46 8.12 1.32
C GLY A 182 -15.88 7.94 -0.09
N ASP A 183 -14.91 8.76 -0.50
CA ASP A 183 -14.32 8.77 -1.85
C ASP A 183 -12.92 8.14 -1.92
N LEU A 184 -12.37 7.64 -0.79
CA LEU A 184 -11.01 7.11 -0.72
C LEU A 184 -10.75 6.03 -1.78
N MET A 185 -11.66 5.06 -1.94
CA MET A 185 -11.47 3.95 -2.87
C MET A 185 -11.55 4.39 -4.33
N ASP A 186 -12.41 5.36 -4.65
CA ASP A 186 -12.49 5.94 -5.99
C ASP A 186 -11.20 6.68 -6.33
N PHE A 187 -10.72 7.51 -5.40
CA PHE A 187 -9.43 8.21 -5.52
C PHE A 187 -8.25 7.23 -5.72
N ILE A 188 -8.17 6.17 -4.92
CA ILE A 188 -7.17 5.11 -5.09
C ILE A 188 -7.29 4.47 -6.48
N GLY A 189 -8.52 4.22 -6.94
CA GLY A 189 -8.80 3.67 -8.27
C GLY A 189 -8.30 4.59 -9.39
N GLU A 190 -8.47 5.90 -9.27
CA GLU A 190 -7.94 6.88 -10.23
C GLU A 190 -6.41 6.90 -10.26
N VAL A 191 -5.79 6.93 -9.08
CA VAL A 191 -4.32 6.86 -8.95
C VAL A 191 -3.79 5.57 -9.58
N TYR A 192 -4.45 4.45 -9.32
CA TYR A 192 -4.07 3.16 -9.89
C TYR A 192 -4.16 3.17 -11.42
N ARG A 193 -5.28 3.65 -11.99
CA ARG A 193 -5.47 3.76 -13.44
C ARG A 193 -4.41 4.65 -14.09
N TYR A 194 -4.08 5.77 -13.46
CA TYR A 194 -3.01 6.65 -13.94
C TYR A 194 -1.65 5.94 -13.90
N GLY A 195 -1.29 5.33 -12.77
CA GLY A 195 -0.02 4.61 -12.60
C GLY A 195 0.14 3.45 -13.59
N GLN A 196 -0.93 2.70 -13.83
CA GLN A 196 -0.98 1.63 -14.85
C GLN A 196 -0.73 2.18 -16.25
N SER A 197 -1.43 3.25 -16.64
CA SER A 197 -1.31 3.88 -17.96
C SER A 197 0.11 4.42 -18.19
N HIS A 198 0.68 5.07 -17.17
CA HIS A 198 2.05 5.55 -17.22
C HIS A 198 3.05 4.38 -17.35
N ASN A 199 2.88 3.32 -16.55
CA ASN A 199 3.74 2.14 -16.60
C ASN A 199 3.68 1.44 -17.98
N GLN A 200 2.51 1.36 -18.60
CA GLN A 200 2.34 0.80 -19.94
C GLN A 200 3.08 1.65 -20.98
N LEU A 201 2.96 2.97 -20.91
CA LEU A 201 3.65 3.90 -21.82
C LEU A 201 5.17 3.76 -21.75
N ILE A 202 5.75 3.72 -20.54
CA ILE A 202 7.21 3.57 -20.39
C ILE A 202 7.69 2.18 -20.80
N THR A 203 6.87 1.15 -20.60
CA THR A 203 7.17 -0.22 -21.06
C THR A 203 7.21 -0.26 -22.59
N GLN A 204 6.19 0.30 -23.25
CA GLN A 204 6.13 0.34 -24.70
C GLN A 204 7.30 1.12 -25.32
N ARG A 205 7.67 2.26 -24.71
CA ARG A 205 8.84 3.04 -25.13
C ARG A 205 10.14 2.27 -24.99
N ALA A 206 10.31 1.48 -23.93
CA ALA A 206 11.50 0.64 -23.75
C ALA A 206 11.58 -0.47 -24.82
N ILE A 207 10.45 -1.15 -25.08
CA ILE A 207 10.36 -2.19 -26.13
C ILE A 207 10.68 -1.60 -27.51
N ASN A 208 10.14 -0.42 -27.84
CA ASN A 208 10.40 0.22 -29.13
C ASN A 208 11.89 0.59 -29.30
N ARG A 209 12.52 1.16 -28.26
CA ARG A 209 13.96 1.47 -28.26
C ARG A 209 14.81 0.21 -28.46
N GLU A 210 14.45 -0.89 -27.82
CA GLU A 210 15.17 -2.17 -27.97
C GLU A 210 15.04 -2.71 -29.40
N LYS A 211 13.83 -2.65 -30.00
CA LYS A 211 13.60 -3.03 -31.40
C LYS A 211 14.43 -2.19 -32.37
N GLU A 212 14.45 -0.87 -32.17
CA GLU A 212 15.26 0.06 -32.97
C GLU A 212 16.76 -0.25 -32.84
N TRP A 213 17.24 -0.49 -31.62
CA TRP A 213 18.63 -0.86 -31.37
C TRP A 213 19.02 -2.18 -32.04
N LEU A 214 18.16 -3.21 -31.95
CA LEU A 214 18.38 -4.49 -32.63
C LEU A 214 18.42 -4.29 -34.16
N ALA A 215 17.46 -3.56 -34.74
CA ALA A 215 17.42 -3.27 -36.17
C ALA A 215 18.72 -2.57 -36.65
N MET A 216 19.20 -1.57 -35.91
CA MET A 216 20.48 -0.91 -36.19
C MET A 216 21.66 -1.90 -36.14
N LYS A 217 21.73 -2.76 -35.10
CA LYS A 217 22.79 -3.75 -34.95
C LYS A 217 22.83 -4.76 -36.09
N TYR A 218 21.68 -5.26 -36.55
CA TYR A 218 21.59 -6.21 -37.67
C TYR A 218 21.88 -5.54 -39.02
N SER A 219 21.49 -4.27 -39.22
CA SER A 219 21.80 -3.53 -40.45
C SER A 219 23.31 -3.32 -40.65
N ARG A 220 24.07 -3.09 -39.57
CA ARG A 220 25.53 -2.92 -39.57
C ARG A 220 26.31 -4.22 -39.80
N ARG A 221 25.68 -5.39 -39.72
CA ARG A 221 26.32 -6.71 -39.88
C ARG A 221 26.20 -7.32 -41.28
N LYS A 222 25.57 -6.66 -42.27
CA LYS A 222 25.56 -7.16 -43.65
C LYS A 222 26.98 -7.08 -44.26
N PRO A 223 27.63 -8.19 -44.66
CA PRO A 223 28.93 -8.15 -45.31
C PRO A 223 28.83 -7.42 -46.66
N GLY A 224 29.84 -6.61 -46.96
CA GLY A 224 29.96 -5.87 -48.21
C GLY A 224 29.85 -6.78 -49.43
N ARG A 225 29.10 -6.28 -50.42
CA ARG A 225 29.00 -6.68 -51.83
C ARG A 225 30.00 -7.76 -52.29
N LEU A 226 29.47 -8.89 -52.78
CA LEU A 226 30.21 -9.79 -53.69
C LEU A 226 30.89 -8.96 -54.79
N ARG A 227 32.23 -8.93 -54.77
CA ARG A 227 33.04 -8.44 -55.90
C ARG A 227 32.73 -9.34 -57.10
N ARG A 228 32.01 -8.82 -58.10
CA ARG A 228 31.91 -9.43 -59.43
C ARG A 228 33.32 -9.56 -60.01
N ARG A 229 33.84 -10.79 -60.10
CA ARG A 229 35.02 -11.09 -60.93
C ARG A 229 34.62 -10.88 -62.39
N ARG A 230 35.18 -9.86 -63.04
CA ARG A 230 35.22 -9.77 -64.52
C ARG A 230 36.13 -10.90 -65.01
N ARG A 231 35.59 -11.79 -65.85
CA ARG A 231 36.40 -12.69 -66.68
C ARG A 231 36.92 -11.87 -67.86
N LEU A 232 38.24 -11.86 -68.01
CA LEU A 232 38.93 -11.66 -69.28
C LEU A 232 39.52 -13.02 -69.65
#